data_AF-A0A505DJ33-F1
#
_entry.id   AF-A0A505DJ33-F1
#
_cell.length_a   1.000
_cell.length_b   1.000
_cell.length_c   1.000
_cell.angle_alpha   90.00
_cell.angle_beta   90.00
_cell.angle_gamma   90.00
#
_symmetry.space_group_name_H-M   'P 1'
#
loop_
_entity.id
_entity.type
_entity.pdbx_description
1 polymer ?
#
loop_
_entity_poly.entity_id
_entity_poly.type
_entity_poly.pdbx_seq_one_letter_code
_entity_poly.pdbx_strand_id
1 'polypeptide(L)'
;MRHGAERVLHDFPAALRTEIYVVSLEIWRIDQDPRYPYASIGYNTESEVRRVLEQGCSYEGSARWEYSYGLLEGFERLGHVPEDPVGSSLHLAEAQAEGLWYEDEDGLSDEVCAAHDDELVRRFDEVCIDVARHLRAGGHLARVLGRPVPIVLFDMDRPGWETEATEAANPPDVLTDFLDHHSVR
;
A
#
# COMPACT_ATOMS: atom_id res chain seq x y z
N MET A 1 -3.72 -7.18 9.65
CA MET A 1 -3.85 -6.82 8.21
C MET A 1 -3.97 -8.02 7.25
N ARG A 2 -3.14 -9.08 7.31
CA ARG A 2 -3.18 -10.20 6.33
C ARG A 2 -4.58 -10.73 5.97
N HIS A 3 -5.37 -11.15 6.97
CA HIS A 3 -6.73 -11.66 6.74
C HIS A 3 -7.68 -10.61 6.13
N GLY A 4 -7.56 -9.34 6.56
CA GLY A 4 -8.31 -8.24 5.96
C GLY A 4 -7.95 -8.07 4.49
N ALA A 5 -6.66 -8.11 4.17
CA ALA A 5 -6.16 -7.95 2.81
C ALA A 5 -6.62 -9.07 1.87
N GLU A 6 -6.65 -10.31 2.35
CA GLU A 6 -7.24 -11.43 1.59
C GLU A 6 -8.71 -11.20 1.27
N ARG A 7 -9.48 -10.73 2.26
CA ARG A 7 -10.91 -10.42 2.08
C ARG A 7 -11.09 -9.32 1.03
N VAL A 8 -10.33 -8.22 1.13
CA VAL A 8 -10.39 -7.13 0.15
C VAL A 8 -10.13 -7.64 -1.27
N LEU A 9 -9.11 -8.49 -1.47
CA LEU A 9 -8.89 -9.10 -2.80
C LEU A 9 -10.10 -9.91 -3.28
N HIS A 10 -10.72 -10.70 -2.41
CA HIS A 10 -11.89 -11.51 -2.78
C HIS A 10 -13.11 -10.65 -3.14
N ASP A 11 -13.21 -9.46 -2.58
CA ASP A 11 -14.31 -8.51 -2.82
C ASP A 11 -14.10 -7.67 -4.09
N PHE A 12 -12.95 -7.77 -4.77
CA PHE A 12 -12.74 -7.09 -6.05
C PHE A 12 -13.82 -7.45 -7.08
N PRO A 13 -14.39 -6.46 -7.79
CA PRO A 13 -15.50 -6.67 -8.72
C PRO A 13 -15.16 -7.70 -9.79
N ALA A 14 -15.95 -8.78 -9.87
CA ALA A 14 -15.68 -9.90 -10.79
C ALA A 14 -15.56 -9.45 -12.25
N ALA A 15 -16.35 -8.46 -12.67
CA ALA A 15 -16.31 -7.90 -14.02
C ALA A 15 -14.99 -7.20 -14.37
N LEU A 16 -14.25 -6.71 -13.38
CA LEU A 16 -13.00 -5.97 -13.58
C LEU A 16 -11.75 -6.83 -13.43
N ARG A 17 -11.85 -8.04 -12.85
CA ARG A 17 -10.67 -8.88 -12.53
C ARG A 17 -9.77 -9.15 -13.73
N THR A 18 -10.34 -9.31 -14.92
CA THR A 18 -9.57 -9.51 -16.15
C THR A 18 -8.83 -8.26 -16.60
N GLU A 19 -9.26 -7.07 -16.20
CA GLU A 19 -8.63 -5.80 -16.52
C GLU A 19 -7.58 -5.36 -15.49
N ILE A 20 -7.62 -5.91 -14.27
CA ILE A 20 -6.70 -5.55 -13.20
C ILE A 20 -5.28 -6.00 -13.53
N TYR A 21 -4.37 -5.07 -13.82
CA TYR A 21 -2.97 -5.39 -14.13
C TYR A 21 -2.04 -5.18 -12.94
N VAL A 22 -2.49 -4.51 -11.89
CA VAL A 22 -1.73 -4.21 -10.67
C VAL A 22 -2.67 -4.08 -9.49
N VAL A 23 -2.22 -4.54 -8.33
CA VAL A 23 -2.83 -4.25 -7.03
C VAL A 23 -1.98 -3.18 -6.34
N SER A 24 -2.59 -2.25 -5.63
CA SER A 24 -1.89 -1.19 -4.91
C SER A 24 -2.10 -1.31 -3.40
N LEU A 25 -1.05 -1.04 -2.63
CA LEU A 25 -1.13 -0.68 -1.23
C LEU A 25 -0.71 0.78 -1.13
N GLU A 26 -1.70 1.66 -1.03
CA GLU A 26 -1.49 3.08 -0.74
C GLU A 26 -1.34 3.22 0.78
N ILE A 27 -0.15 3.59 1.23
CA ILE A 27 0.14 3.75 2.66
C ILE A 27 -0.10 5.20 3.04
N TRP A 28 -0.87 5.43 4.11
CA TRP A 28 -1.17 6.76 4.62
C TRP A 28 -1.33 6.79 6.15
N ARG A 29 -1.53 7.99 6.69
CA ARG A 29 -1.73 8.25 8.12
C ARG A 29 -2.92 9.18 8.31
N ILE A 30 -3.74 8.94 9.32
CA ILE A 30 -4.80 9.90 9.69
C ILE A 30 -4.11 11.19 10.13
N ASP A 31 -4.49 12.32 9.52
CA ASP A 31 -3.96 13.65 9.85
C ASP A 31 -2.42 13.75 9.83
N GLN A 32 -1.75 12.92 9.02
CA GLN A 32 -0.28 12.80 8.93
C GLN A 32 0.38 12.33 10.24
N ASP A 33 -0.38 11.74 11.17
CA ASP A 33 0.11 11.27 12.46
C ASP A 33 0.59 9.81 12.38
N PRO A 34 1.89 9.55 12.60
CA PRO A 34 2.49 8.21 12.53
C PRO A 34 1.89 7.17 13.49
N ARG A 35 1.17 7.62 14.53
CA ARG A 35 0.45 6.75 15.48
C ARG A 35 -0.82 6.14 14.89
N TYR A 36 -1.31 6.68 13.77
CA TYR A 36 -2.55 6.24 13.11
C TYR A 36 -2.32 5.83 11.65
N PRO A 37 -1.43 4.85 11.38
CA PRO A 37 -1.11 4.44 10.02
C PRO A 37 -2.16 3.49 9.45
N TYR A 38 -2.38 3.56 8.14
CA TYR A 38 -3.24 2.62 7.42
C TYR A 38 -2.74 2.39 6.00
N ALA A 39 -3.21 1.31 5.38
CA ALA A 39 -3.05 1.06 3.96
C ALA A 39 -4.42 0.87 3.30
N SER A 40 -4.66 1.58 2.19
CA SER A 40 -5.77 1.31 1.29
C SER A 40 -5.34 0.25 0.28
N ILE A 41 -6.10 -0.83 0.16
CA ILE A 41 -5.81 -1.90 -0.81
C ILE A 41 -6.70 -1.72 -2.03
N GLY A 42 -6.06 -1.37 -3.15
CA GLY A 42 -6.75 -1.11 -4.41
C GLY A 42 -6.19 -1.86 -5.59
N TYR A 43 -6.60 -1.42 -6.78
CA TYR A 43 -6.14 -1.97 -8.04
C TYR A 43 -6.19 -0.89 -9.12
N ASN A 44 -5.41 -1.11 -10.19
CA ASN A 44 -5.56 -0.35 -11.42
C ASN A 44 -5.90 -1.27 -12.61
N THR A 45 -6.52 -0.70 -13.64
CA THR A 45 -7.10 -1.45 -14.77
C THR A 45 -6.59 -0.97 -16.12
N GLU A 46 -6.59 -1.84 -17.12
CA GLU A 46 -6.29 -1.45 -18.51
C GLU A 46 -7.24 -0.37 -19.05
N SER A 47 -8.51 -0.36 -18.60
CA SER A 47 -9.45 0.70 -18.96
C SER A 47 -9.06 2.05 -18.38
N GLU A 48 -8.53 2.08 -17.16
CA GLU A 48 -8.05 3.31 -16.54
C GLU A 48 -6.82 3.86 -17.24
N VAL A 49 -5.86 2.99 -17.61
CA VAL A 49 -4.69 3.40 -18.41
C VAL A 49 -5.14 4.05 -19.72
N ARG A 50 -6.09 3.44 -20.45
CA ARG A 50 -6.66 4.02 -21.68
C ARG A 50 -7.33 5.37 -21.42
N ARG A 51 -8.13 5.48 -20.35
CA ARG A 51 -8.80 6.73 -19.96
C ARG A 51 -7.79 7.85 -19.71
N VAL A 52 -6.70 7.56 -19.00
CA VAL A 52 -5.63 8.54 -18.69
C VAL A 52 -4.89 8.97 -19.95
N LEU A 53 -4.58 8.05 -20.86
CA LEU A 53 -3.96 8.35 -22.15
C LEU A 53 -4.86 9.24 -23.03
N GLU A 54 -6.16 8.93 -23.08
CA GLU A 54 -7.15 9.75 -23.80
C GLU A 54 -7.28 11.17 -23.23
N GLN A 55 -6.97 11.36 -21.94
CA GLN A 55 -6.94 12.65 -21.26
C GLN A 55 -5.64 13.44 -21.47
N GLY A 56 -4.70 12.91 -22.25
CA GLY A 56 -3.51 13.62 -22.69
C GLY A 56 -2.22 13.27 -21.94
N CYS A 57 -2.20 12.18 -21.16
CA CYS A 57 -0.94 11.63 -20.70
C CYS A 57 -0.10 11.17 -21.91
N SER A 58 1.09 11.73 -22.08
CA SER A 58 1.92 11.53 -23.27
C SER A 58 2.72 10.23 -23.25
N TYR A 59 2.76 9.53 -22.11
CA TYR A 59 3.58 8.35 -21.93
C TYR A 59 2.82 7.25 -21.18
N GLU A 60 2.72 6.07 -21.80
CA GLU A 60 2.01 4.91 -21.24
C GLU A 60 2.62 4.44 -19.92
N GLY A 61 3.94 4.47 -19.78
CA GLY A 61 4.60 4.09 -18.52
C GLY A 61 4.13 4.96 -17.35
N SER A 62 4.00 6.28 -17.56
CA SER A 62 3.46 7.17 -16.54
C SER A 62 2.00 6.87 -16.23
N ALA A 63 1.16 6.73 -17.26
CA ALA A 63 -0.26 6.39 -17.09
C ALA A 63 -0.48 5.06 -16.33
N ARG A 64 0.47 4.14 -16.42
CA ARG A 64 0.43 2.82 -15.79
C ARG A 64 1.00 2.81 -14.37
N TRP A 65 2.13 3.49 -14.14
CA TRP A 65 2.93 3.25 -12.94
C TRP A 65 3.05 4.44 -12.01
N GLU A 66 2.66 5.64 -12.42
CA GLU A 66 2.56 6.77 -11.48
C GLU A 66 1.25 6.69 -10.70
N TYR A 67 1.35 6.69 -9.37
CA TYR A 67 0.20 6.66 -8.47
C TYR A 67 -0.75 7.84 -8.68
N SER A 68 -0.27 8.98 -9.21
CA SER A 68 -1.07 10.17 -9.55
C SER A 68 -2.14 9.91 -10.61
N TYR A 69 -1.97 8.85 -11.42
CA TYR A 69 -2.92 8.41 -12.44
C TYR A 69 -3.71 7.16 -12.03
N GLY A 70 -3.51 6.67 -10.81
CA GLY A 70 -4.19 5.49 -10.29
C GLY A 70 -5.61 5.78 -9.81
N LEU A 71 -6.39 4.70 -9.67
CA LEU A 71 -7.57 4.73 -8.81
C LEU A 71 -7.06 4.75 -7.36
N LEU A 72 -7.46 5.75 -6.58
CA LEU A 72 -7.06 5.91 -5.16
C LEU A 72 -8.27 5.88 -4.20
N GLU A 73 -9.47 6.10 -4.71
CA GLU A 73 -10.68 6.23 -3.89
C GLU A 73 -11.56 4.98 -3.92
N GLY A 74 -12.37 4.80 -2.86
CA GLY A 74 -13.35 3.72 -2.76
C GLY A 74 -12.78 2.38 -2.33
N PHE A 75 -11.50 2.34 -1.95
CA PHE A 75 -10.86 1.16 -1.41
C PHE A 75 -10.99 1.04 0.10
N GLU A 76 -10.96 -0.19 0.57
CA GLU A 76 -10.99 -0.48 1.98
C GLU A 76 -9.63 -0.22 2.63
N ARG A 77 -9.68 0.37 3.84
CA ARG A 77 -8.52 0.73 4.65
C ARG A 77 -8.28 -0.31 5.73
N LEU A 78 -7.03 -0.73 5.91
CA LEU A 78 -6.59 -1.65 6.95
C LEU A 78 -5.46 -1.02 7.77
N GLY A 79 -5.43 -1.25 9.07
CA GLY A 79 -4.47 -0.62 9.99
C GLY A 79 -5.17 0.08 11.15
N HIS A 80 -4.61 1.19 11.61
CA HIS A 80 -5.16 1.98 12.71
C HIS A 80 -6.21 2.98 12.21
N VAL A 81 -7.35 2.45 11.79
CA VAL A 81 -8.51 3.21 11.31
C VAL A 81 -9.83 2.70 11.92
N PRO A 82 -10.86 3.55 12.06
CA PRO A 82 -12.16 3.13 12.60
C PRO A 82 -12.81 1.96 11.87
N GLU A 83 -12.56 1.80 10.56
CA GLU A 83 -13.10 0.69 9.76
C GLU A 83 -12.44 -0.66 10.06
N ASP A 84 -11.22 -0.66 10.62
CA ASP A 84 -10.47 -1.86 11.03
C ASP A 84 -10.22 -1.83 12.55
N PRO A 85 -11.25 -2.10 13.39
CA PRO A 85 -11.10 -2.05 14.84
C PRO A 85 -10.13 -3.12 15.36
N VAL A 86 -9.97 -4.22 14.64
CA VAL A 86 -9.00 -5.28 14.98
C VAL A 86 -7.58 -4.80 14.70
N GLY A 87 -7.33 -4.25 13.50
CA GLY A 87 -6.05 -3.64 13.14
C GLY A 87 -5.64 -2.52 14.10
N SER A 88 -6.59 -1.62 14.42
CA SER A 88 -6.37 -0.53 15.37
C SER A 88 -5.97 -1.04 16.76
N SER A 89 -6.71 -2.02 17.28
CA SER A 89 -6.42 -2.60 18.60
C SER A 89 -5.06 -3.29 18.65
N LEU A 90 -4.68 -3.99 17.58
CA LEU A 90 -3.39 -4.67 17.48
C LEU A 90 -2.23 -3.68 17.38
N HIS A 91 -2.32 -2.70 16.48
CA HIS A 91 -1.28 -1.69 16.31
C HIS A 91 -1.04 -0.91 17.60
N LEU A 92 -2.12 -0.45 18.26
CA LEU A 92 -2.02 0.23 19.54
C LEU A 92 -1.33 -0.63 20.60
N ALA A 93 -1.74 -1.90 20.73
CA ALA A 93 -1.15 -2.81 21.71
C ALA A 93 0.34 -3.07 21.45
N GLU A 94 0.74 -3.23 20.19
CA GLU A 94 2.14 -3.41 19.78
C GLU A 94 2.97 -2.15 20.05
N ALA A 95 2.48 -0.99 19.62
CA ALA A 95 3.15 0.29 19.87
C ALA A 95 3.33 0.58 21.38
N GLN A 96 2.32 0.27 22.20
CA GLN A 96 2.42 0.39 23.65
C GLN A 96 3.41 -0.60 24.27
N ALA A 97 3.40 -1.86 23.83
CA ALA A 97 4.31 -2.88 24.33
C ALA A 97 5.78 -2.57 24.01
N GLU A 98 6.03 -1.89 22.89
CA GLU A 98 7.37 -1.45 22.47
C GLU A 98 7.76 -0.08 23.03
N GLY A 99 6.85 0.60 23.75
CA GLY A 99 7.10 1.93 24.32
C GLY A 99 7.14 3.06 23.29
N LEU A 100 6.60 2.82 22.08
CA LEU A 100 6.53 3.78 20.98
C LEU A 100 5.30 4.68 21.06
N TRP A 101 4.22 4.21 21.71
CA TRP A 101 3.00 5.00 21.87
C TRP A 101 3.21 6.15 22.85
N TYR A 102 2.77 7.35 22.45
CA TYR A 102 2.78 8.54 23.30
C TYR A 102 1.59 9.46 23.01
N GLU A 103 1.22 10.26 23.99
CA GLU A 103 0.24 11.33 23.92
C GLU A 103 0.92 12.69 24.14
N ASP A 104 0.30 13.77 23.67
CA ASP A 104 0.87 15.13 23.79
C ASP A 104 1.06 15.54 25.27
N GLU A 105 0.32 14.91 26.19
CA GLU A 105 0.38 15.12 27.63
C GLU A 105 1.60 14.45 28.30
N ASP A 106 2.28 13.51 27.62
CA ASP A 106 3.41 12.75 28.18
C ASP A 106 4.68 13.61 28.37
N GLY A 107 4.70 14.83 27.81
CA GLY A 107 5.80 15.78 28.00
C GLY A 107 7.13 15.32 27.40
N LEU A 108 7.09 14.45 26.39
CA LEU A 108 8.25 14.03 25.62
C LEU A 108 8.82 15.23 24.84
N SER A 109 10.14 15.22 24.62
CA SER A 109 10.77 16.21 23.75
C SER A 109 10.49 15.87 22.29
N ASP A 110 10.45 16.90 21.42
CA ASP A 110 10.27 16.75 19.97
C ASP A 110 11.21 15.71 19.33
N GLU A 111 12.46 15.62 19.78
CA GLU A 111 13.45 14.63 19.30
C GLU A 111 13.03 13.18 19.60
N VAL A 112 12.40 12.94 20.75
CA VAL A 112 11.92 11.61 21.14
C VAL A 112 10.65 11.27 20.36
N CYS A 113 9.73 12.22 20.22
CA CYS A 113 8.54 12.05 19.39
C CYS A 113 8.92 11.70 17.94
N ALA A 114 9.85 12.46 17.34
CA ALA A 114 10.32 12.19 15.99
C ALA A 114 10.97 10.79 15.84
N ALA A 115 11.74 10.35 16.83
CA ALA A 115 12.32 9.02 16.82
C ALA A 115 11.26 7.91 16.94
N HIS A 116 10.22 8.13 17.74
CA HIS A 116 9.08 7.20 17.84
C HIS A 116 8.29 7.16 16.53
N ASP A 117 8.03 8.33 15.94
CA ASP A 117 7.35 8.49 14.65
C ASP A 117 8.07 7.71 13.54
N ASP A 118 9.39 7.90 13.40
CA ASP A 118 10.20 7.19 12.42
C ASP A 118 10.12 5.67 12.59
N GLU A 119 10.17 5.18 13.83
CA GLU A 119 10.06 3.75 14.12
C GLU A 119 8.65 3.21 13.84
N LEU A 120 7.59 3.95 14.19
CA LEU A 120 6.20 3.57 13.89
C LEU A 120 5.98 3.45 12.37
N VAL A 121 6.47 4.42 11.59
CA VAL A 121 6.42 4.37 10.12
C VAL A 121 7.16 3.15 9.60
N ARG A 122 8.41 2.96 10.03
CA ARG A 122 9.25 1.84 9.58
C ARG A 122 8.61 0.48 9.89
N ARG A 123 7.97 0.32 11.05
CA ARG A 123 7.25 -0.90 11.43
C ARG A 123 6.03 -1.13 10.55
N PHE A 124 5.27 -0.08 10.28
CA PHE A 124 4.10 -0.20 9.43
C PHE A 124 4.45 -0.57 7.99
N ASP A 125 5.59 -0.07 7.49
CA ASP A 125 6.13 -0.48 6.19
C ASP A 125 6.45 -1.96 6.12
N GLU A 126 7.11 -2.49 7.15
CA GLU A 126 7.41 -3.93 7.25
C GLU A 126 6.12 -4.76 7.23
N VAL A 127 5.07 -4.30 7.92
CA VAL A 127 3.76 -4.95 7.91
C VAL A 127 3.13 -4.91 6.51
N CYS A 128 3.21 -3.78 5.80
CA CYS A 128 2.66 -3.65 4.44
C CYS A 128 3.40 -4.54 3.43
N ILE A 129 4.73 -4.58 3.49
CA ILE A 129 5.56 -5.46 2.65
C ILE A 129 5.24 -6.92 2.94
N ASP A 130 5.10 -7.29 4.22
CA ASP A 130 4.74 -8.63 4.65
C ASP A 130 3.34 -9.04 4.16
N VAL A 131 2.36 -8.15 4.24
CA VAL A 131 1.01 -8.37 3.69
C VAL A 131 1.08 -8.63 2.19
N ALA A 132 1.80 -7.80 1.43
CA ALA A 132 1.93 -7.99 -0.01
C ALA A 132 2.60 -9.33 -0.36
N ARG A 133 3.67 -9.71 0.36
CA ARG A 133 4.32 -11.02 0.24
C ARG A 133 3.35 -12.17 0.55
N HIS A 134 2.56 -12.03 1.60
CA HIS A 134 1.58 -13.03 2.03
C HIS A 134 0.50 -13.28 0.98
N LEU A 135 -0.09 -12.22 0.41
CA LEU A 135 -1.12 -12.31 -0.64
C LEU A 135 -0.61 -13.08 -1.87
N ARG A 136 0.69 -12.96 -2.18
CA ARG A 136 1.36 -13.73 -3.23
C ARG A 136 1.65 -15.16 -2.84
N ALA A 137 2.33 -15.36 -1.71
CA ALA A 137 2.82 -16.66 -1.28
C ALA A 137 1.68 -17.66 -1.04
N GLY A 138 0.54 -17.20 -0.53
CA GLY A 138 -0.66 -18.04 -0.39
C GLY A 138 -1.44 -18.27 -1.70
N GLY A 139 -0.94 -17.75 -2.83
CA GLY A 139 -1.59 -17.83 -4.14
C GLY A 139 -2.96 -17.14 -4.19
N HIS A 140 -3.31 -16.29 -3.21
CA HIS A 140 -4.60 -15.62 -3.13
C HIS A 140 -4.79 -14.71 -4.34
N LEU A 141 -3.76 -13.92 -4.64
CA LEU A 141 -3.77 -12.99 -5.76
C LEU A 141 -4.03 -13.69 -7.10
N ALA A 142 -3.26 -14.75 -7.39
CA ALA A 142 -3.42 -15.50 -8.63
C ALA A 142 -4.75 -16.26 -8.70
N ARG A 143 -5.27 -16.77 -7.56
CA ARG A 143 -6.59 -17.42 -7.51
C ARG A 143 -7.73 -16.44 -7.79
N VAL A 144 -7.62 -15.20 -7.31
CA VAL A 144 -8.64 -14.17 -7.51
C VAL A 144 -8.59 -13.62 -8.94
N LEU A 145 -7.41 -13.25 -9.42
CA LEU A 145 -7.24 -12.54 -10.69
C LEU A 145 -7.00 -13.46 -11.90
N GLY A 146 -6.76 -14.75 -11.66
CA GLY A 146 -6.49 -15.74 -12.69
C GLY A 146 -5.07 -15.65 -13.30
N ARG A 147 -4.25 -14.71 -12.84
CA ARG A 147 -2.86 -14.48 -13.29
C ARG A 147 -2.03 -13.84 -12.18
N PRO A 148 -0.69 -13.97 -12.21
CA PRO A 148 0.17 -13.14 -11.39
C PRO A 148 0.12 -11.69 -11.89
N VAL A 149 0.02 -10.73 -10.96
CA VAL A 149 0.16 -9.28 -11.21
C VAL A 149 1.03 -8.69 -10.11
N PRO A 150 1.77 -7.59 -10.32
CA PRO A 150 2.49 -6.89 -9.25
C PRO A 150 1.56 -6.27 -8.19
N ILE A 151 2.11 -6.04 -7.00
CA ILE A 151 1.49 -5.35 -5.87
C ILE A 151 2.42 -4.17 -5.62
N VAL A 152 2.03 -2.99 -6.05
CA VAL A 152 2.83 -1.78 -5.89
C VAL A 152 2.53 -1.18 -4.53
N LEU A 153 3.57 -0.86 -3.78
CA LEU A 153 3.47 -0.14 -2.51
C LEU A 153 3.94 1.28 -2.77
N PHE A 154 3.20 2.27 -2.28
CA PHE A 154 3.65 3.66 -2.33
C PHE A 154 3.11 4.44 -1.14
N ASP A 155 3.82 5.51 -0.83
CA ASP A 155 3.51 6.44 0.23
C ASP A 155 3.62 7.85 -0.34
N MET A 156 2.52 8.61 -0.33
CA MET A 156 2.49 9.93 -0.96
C MET A 156 3.39 10.95 -0.25
N ASP A 157 3.76 10.71 1.02
CA ASP A 157 4.68 11.55 1.78
C ASP A 157 6.15 11.16 1.56
N ARG A 158 6.41 10.01 0.90
CA ARG A 158 7.76 9.51 0.63
C ARG A 158 7.97 9.13 -0.85
N PRO A 159 7.98 10.12 -1.77
CA PRO A 159 8.27 9.86 -3.18
C PRO A 159 9.64 9.20 -3.38
N GLY A 160 9.70 8.18 -4.22
CA GLY A 160 10.87 7.36 -4.51
C GLY A 160 10.95 6.06 -3.71
N TRP A 161 10.30 5.98 -2.55
CA TRP A 161 10.31 4.76 -1.73
C TRP A 161 9.50 3.62 -2.36
N GLU A 162 8.58 3.92 -3.28
CA GLU A 162 7.75 2.94 -3.98
C GLU A 162 8.56 1.86 -4.71
N THR A 163 9.74 2.21 -5.24
CA THR A 163 10.59 1.24 -5.94
C THR A 163 11.13 0.21 -4.95
N GLU A 164 11.74 0.66 -3.86
CA GLU A 164 12.29 -0.21 -2.81
C GLU A 164 11.20 -1.10 -2.19
N ALA A 165 10.07 -0.51 -1.81
CA ALA A 165 8.96 -1.23 -1.18
C ALA A 165 8.35 -2.28 -2.13
N THR A 166 8.18 -1.91 -3.40
CA THR A 166 7.63 -2.81 -4.43
C THR A 166 8.61 -3.93 -4.76
N GLU A 167 9.91 -3.66 -4.89
CA GLU A 167 10.92 -4.70 -5.07
C GLU A 167 10.96 -5.67 -3.88
N ALA A 168 10.88 -5.16 -2.65
CA ALA A 168 10.85 -5.99 -1.46
C ALA A 168 9.61 -6.89 -1.42
N ALA A 169 8.46 -6.43 -1.91
CA ALA A 169 7.19 -7.13 -1.84
C ALA A 169 6.93 -8.16 -2.95
N ASN A 170 7.68 -8.12 -4.06
CA ASN A 170 7.34 -8.85 -5.28
C ASN A 170 8.53 -9.69 -5.79
N PRO A 171 8.28 -10.86 -6.41
CA PRO A 171 9.33 -11.56 -7.13
C PRO A 171 9.72 -10.78 -8.40
N PRO A 172 10.98 -10.89 -8.88
CA PRO A 172 11.46 -10.06 -10.02
C PRO A 172 10.70 -10.27 -11.34
N ASP A 173 10.08 -11.44 -11.54
CA ASP A 173 9.42 -11.83 -12.78
C ASP A 173 8.11 -11.06 -13.06
N VAL A 174 7.49 -10.47 -12.03
CA VAL A 174 6.28 -9.65 -12.18
C VAL A 174 6.56 -8.15 -12.19
N LEU A 175 7.83 -7.75 -12.09
CA LEU A 175 8.25 -6.36 -11.91
C LEU A 175 8.87 -5.71 -13.13
N THR A 176 9.17 -6.47 -14.20
CA THR A 176 9.92 -5.96 -15.36
C THR A 176 9.36 -4.63 -15.88
N ASP A 177 8.07 -4.58 -16.20
CA ASP A 177 7.44 -3.37 -16.75
C ASP A 177 7.43 -2.19 -15.76
N PHE A 178 7.31 -2.48 -14.45
CA PHE A 178 7.34 -1.45 -13.40
C PHE A 178 8.75 -0.88 -13.23
N LEU A 179 9.78 -1.73 -13.20
CA LEU A 179 11.17 -1.32 -13.03
C LEU A 179 11.71 -0.62 -14.29
N ASP A 180 11.31 -1.06 -15.48
CA ASP A 180 11.65 -0.38 -16.73
C ASP A 180 11.14 1.06 -16.74
N HIS A 181 9.98 1.34 -16.14
CA HIS A 181 9.48 2.70 -15.99
C HIS A 181 10.30 3.53 -14.97
N HIS A 182 10.63 2.94 -13.82
CA HIS A 182 11.30 3.67 -12.73
C HIS A 182 12.81 3.82 -12.94
N SER A 183 13.43 3.03 -13.82
CA SER A 183 14.86 3.12 -14.16
C SER A 183 15.20 4.22 -15.17
N VAL A 184 14.19 4.83 -15.82
CA VAL A 184 14.37 5.84 -16.89
C VAL A 184 14.28 7.29 -16.35
N ARG A 185 14.18 7.48 -15.03
CA ARG A 185 14.06 8.79 -14.38
C ARG A 185 15.38 9.37 -13.89
#